data_AF-A0A508ZRV0-F1
#
_entry.id   AF-A0A508ZRV0-F1
#
_cell.length_a   1.000
_cell.length_b   1.000
_cell.length_c   1.000
_cell.angle_alpha   90.00
_cell.angle_beta   90.00
_cell.angle_gamma   90.00
#
_symmetry.space_group_name_H-M   'P 1'
#
loop_
_entity.id
_entity.type
_entity.pdbx_description
1 polymer ?
#
loop_
_entity_poly.entity_id
_entity_poly.type
_entity_poly.pdbx_seq_one_letter_code
_entity_poly.pdbx_strand_id
1 'polypeptide(L)'
;MPMFRRGRVLIEPAPEKYSDYATGVIPPATQPLAEDPVLKPVFENKDVILRAGGISSLEAELERRFECQYPHGSWHSENFTLFRHEPGSIRLCWACDNLVRDQYTETLAGIARENLVSWLITVICSQLELLFRFLDRSLAIGVLA
;
A
#
# COMPACT_ATOMS: atom_id res chain seq x y z
N MET A 1 -18.09 29.51 14.65
CA MET A 1 -16.93 28.86 14.01
C MET A 1 -15.62 29.58 14.38
N PRO A 2 -14.84 29.07 15.35
CA PRO A 2 -13.58 29.67 15.78
C PRO A 2 -12.43 29.50 14.78
N MET A 3 -12.52 28.52 13.87
CA MET A 3 -11.48 28.18 12.87
C MET A 3 -11.15 29.33 11.90
N PHE A 4 -12.11 30.22 11.63
CA PHE A 4 -11.93 31.43 10.80
C PHE A 4 -11.53 32.68 11.57
N ARG A 5 -11.37 32.59 12.91
CA ARG A 5 -11.21 33.80 13.74
C ARG A 5 -9.77 34.09 14.15
N ARG A 6 -8.86 33.10 14.16
CA ARG A 6 -7.44 33.31 14.56
C ARG A 6 -6.47 32.32 13.90
N GLY A 7 -6.31 32.38 12.58
CA GLY A 7 -5.31 31.61 11.83
C GLY A 7 -5.17 32.08 10.38
N ARG A 8 -4.08 31.68 9.72
CA ARG A 8 -3.95 31.80 8.25
C ARG A 8 -4.50 30.54 7.62
N VAL A 9 -5.40 30.68 6.66
CA VAL A 9 -6.01 29.57 5.91
C VAL A 9 -5.65 29.76 4.44
N LEU A 10 -4.99 28.76 3.85
CA LEU A 10 -4.79 28.67 2.42
C LEU A 10 -5.99 27.92 1.82
N ILE A 11 -6.62 28.51 0.81
CA ILE A 11 -7.73 27.89 0.08
C ILE A 11 -7.23 27.64 -1.33
N GLU A 12 -7.20 26.37 -1.72
CA GLU A 12 -6.84 25.93 -3.06
C GLU A 12 -8.07 25.36 -3.77
N PRO A 13 -8.15 25.43 -5.10
CA PRO A 13 -9.19 24.75 -5.86
C PRO A 13 -9.13 23.22 -5.65
N ALA A 14 -10.28 22.57 -5.70
CA ALA A 14 -10.35 21.12 -5.55
C ALA A 14 -9.54 20.42 -6.68
N PRO A 15 -8.76 19.36 -6.36
CA PRO A 15 -8.10 18.53 -7.35
C PRO A 15 -9.07 18.01 -8.41
N GLU A 16 -8.61 17.88 -9.66
CA GLU A 16 -9.43 17.45 -10.81
C GLU A 16 -10.12 16.11 -10.57
N LYS A 17 -9.47 15.17 -9.87
CA LYS A 17 -10.05 13.88 -9.45
C LYS A 17 -11.27 14.00 -8.53
N TYR A 18 -11.56 15.19 -8.01
CA TYR A 18 -12.72 15.46 -7.15
C TYR A 18 -13.77 16.37 -7.81
N SER A 19 -13.67 16.65 -9.12
CA SER A 19 -14.63 17.50 -9.85
C SER A 19 -16.06 17.00 -9.77
N ASP A 20 -16.23 15.67 -9.70
CA ASP A 20 -17.52 15.01 -9.83
C ASP A 20 -18.20 14.77 -8.47
N TYR A 21 -17.56 15.16 -7.36
CA TYR A 21 -18.09 14.96 -6.01
C TYR A 21 -19.00 16.11 -5.60
N ALA A 22 -20.07 15.78 -4.86
CA ALA A 22 -20.97 16.78 -4.31
C ALA A 22 -20.25 17.68 -3.28
N THR A 23 -20.53 18.98 -3.34
CA THR A 23 -19.99 19.99 -2.42
C THR A 23 -20.14 19.58 -0.96
N GLY A 24 -19.03 19.56 -0.22
CA GLY A 24 -19.01 19.30 1.23
C GLY A 24 -18.81 17.84 1.63
N VAL A 25 -18.95 16.88 0.72
CA VAL A 25 -18.51 15.50 0.96
C VAL A 25 -17.07 15.38 0.50
N ILE A 26 -16.14 15.41 1.44
CA ILE A 26 -14.77 14.96 1.18
C ILE A 26 -14.86 13.42 1.17
N PRO A 27 -14.65 12.73 0.04
CA PRO A 27 -14.61 11.28 0.05
C PRO A 27 -13.57 10.81 1.08
N PRO A 28 -13.80 9.69 1.79
CA PRO A 28 -12.80 9.13 2.69
C PRO A 28 -11.48 9.07 1.93
N ALA A 29 -10.49 9.77 2.48
CA ALA A 29 -9.33 10.25 1.75
C ALA A 29 -8.80 9.19 0.77
N THR A 30 -9.02 9.40 -0.53
CA THR A 30 -8.22 8.79 -1.59
C THR A 30 -6.87 9.53 -1.64
N GLN A 31 -6.27 9.73 -0.46
CA GLN A 31 -4.89 10.17 -0.30
C GLN A 31 -4.07 8.99 -0.81
N PRO A 32 -3.61 9.02 -2.06
CA PRO A 32 -2.88 7.91 -2.61
C PRO A 32 -1.46 8.09 -2.08
N LEU A 33 -1.26 7.78 -0.80
CA LEU A 33 0.05 7.80 -0.16
C LEU A 33 1.04 6.96 -0.99
N ALA A 34 0.51 5.92 -1.65
CA ALA A 34 1.24 5.09 -2.61
C ALA A 34 1.83 5.84 -3.81
N GLU A 35 1.16 6.90 -4.28
CA GLU A 35 1.55 7.65 -5.47
C GLU A 35 2.43 8.87 -5.12
N ASP A 36 2.53 9.24 -3.84
CA ASP A 36 3.33 10.37 -3.41
C ASP A 36 4.84 10.05 -3.54
N PRO A 37 5.57 10.72 -4.44
CA PRO A 37 7.00 10.46 -4.62
C PRO A 37 7.82 10.76 -3.37
N VAL A 38 7.35 11.64 -2.49
CA VAL A 38 8.03 11.98 -1.22
C VAL A 38 7.99 10.81 -0.23
N LEU A 39 7.01 9.91 -0.35
CA LEU A 39 6.84 8.77 0.55
C LEU A 39 7.55 7.50 0.08
N LYS A 40 8.03 7.44 -1.17
CA LYS A 40 8.83 6.31 -1.68
C LYS A 40 9.99 5.90 -0.75
N PRO A 41 10.81 6.83 -0.23
CA PRO A 41 11.92 6.48 0.68
C PRO A 41 11.43 5.89 2.01
N VAL A 42 10.21 6.23 2.44
CA VAL A 42 9.61 5.69 3.66
C VAL A 42 9.17 4.25 3.44
N PHE A 43 8.50 3.96 2.33
CA PHE A 43 8.02 2.61 2.02
C PHE A 43 9.17 1.63 1.74
N GLU A 44 10.27 2.10 1.15
CA GLU A 44 11.46 1.28 0.88
C GLU A 44 12.41 1.19 2.09
N ASN A 45 12.11 1.87 3.19
CA ASN A 45 12.95 1.85 4.37
C ASN A 45 12.88 0.47 5.06
N LYS A 46 14.04 -0.19 5.21
CA LYS A 46 14.16 -1.54 5.79
C LYS A 46 13.57 -1.64 7.20
N ASP A 47 13.67 -0.60 8.03
CA ASP A 47 13.11 -0.59 9.38
C ASP A 47 11.58 -0.52 9.37
N VAL A 48 11.00 0.20 8.40
CA VAL A 48 9.54 0.27 8.21
C VAL A 48 9.03 -1.09 7.78
N ILE A 49 9.68 -1.72 6.79
CA ILE A 49 9.34 -3.06 6.30
C ILE A 49 9.44 -4.07 7.43
N LEU A 50 10.52 -4.06 8.21
CA LEU A 50 10.72 -4.97 9.33
C LEU A 50 9.63 -4.82 10.39
N ARG A 51 9.27 -3.58 10.76
CA ARG A 51 8.19 -3.32 11.74
C ARG A 51 6.81 -3.74 11.26
N ALA A 52 6.57 -3.70 9.95
CA ALA A 52 5.31 -4.17 9.37
C ALA A 52 5.17 -5.71 9.30
N GLY A 53 6.24 -6.45 9.63
CA GLY A 53 6.27 -7.93 9.58
C GLY A 53 7.37 -8.49 8.68
N GLY A 54 8.11 -7.63 7.98
CA GLY A 54 9.16 -8.02 7.06
C GLY A 54 8.65 -8.55 5.72
N ILE A 55 9.59 -8.80 4.80
CA ILE A 55 9.26 -9.25 3.44
C ILE A 55 8.57 -10.62 3.44
N SER A 56 8.81 -11.49 4.43
CA SER A 56 8.11 -12.78 4.51
C SER A 56 6.60 -12.61 4.69
N SER A 57 6.14 -11.56 5.39
CA SER A 57 4.71 -11.24 5.50
C SER A 57 4.15 -10.68 4.18
N LEU A 58 4.94 -9.92 3.42
CA LEU A 58 4.59 -9.52 2.05
C LEU A 58 4.44 -10.75 1.15
N GLU A 59 5.41 -11.67 1.20
CA GLU A 59 5.41 -12.92 0.42
C GLU A 59 4.17 -13.76 0.72
N ALA A 60 3.80 -13.91 1.99
CA ALA A 60 2.58 -14.61 2.41
C ALA A 60 1.29 -13.95 1.89
N GLU A 61 1.26 -12.62 1.77
CA GLU A 61 0.13 -11.89 1.18
C GLU A 61 0.07 -12.12 -0.34
N LEU A 62 1.22 -12.12 -1.02
CA LEU A 62 1.31 -12.39 -2.46
C LEU A 62 0.93 -13.83 -2.81
N GLU A 63 1.20 -14.80 -1.93
CA GLU A 63 0.80 -16.19 -2.12
C GLU A 63 -0.71 -16.38 -2.20
N ARG A 64 -1.50 -15.47 -1.62
CA ARG A 64 -2.96 -15.48 -1.70
C ARG A 64 -3.49 -15.11 -3.09
N ARG A 65 -2.65 -14.52 -3.94
CA ARG A 65 -3.00 -14.15 -5.31
C ARG A 65 -2.62 -15.27 -6.29
N PHE A 66 -3.56 -15.61 -7.17
CA PHE A 66 -3.42 -16.63 -8.20
C PHE A 66 -3.31 -16.01 -9.59
N GLU A 67 -2.45 -15.01 -9.73
CA GLU A 67 -2.24 -14.27 -10.98
C GLU A 67 -0.75 -13.99 -11.18
N CYS A 68 -0.28 -14.10 -12.43
CA CYS A 68 1.08 -13.75 -12.80
C CYS A 68 1.16 -12.25 -13.09
N GLN A 69 2.04 -11.54 -12.40
CA GLN A 69 2.15 -10.08 -12.52
C GLN A 69 3.05 -9.61 -13.67
N TYR A 70 3.78 -10.51 -14.34
CA TYR A 70 4.64 -10.14 -15.45
C TYR A 70 3.84 -9.91 -16.74
N PRO A 71 3.82 -8.68 -17.30
CA PRO A 71 2.91 -8.33 -18.40
C PRO A 71 3.39 -8.78 -19.79
N HIS A 72 4.65 -9.16 -19.94
CA HIS A 72 5.24 -9.50 -21.24
C HIS A 72 5.34 -11.01 -21.50
N GLY A 73 4.68 -11.83 -20.67
CA GLY A 73 4.59 -13.27 -20.90
C GLY A 73 3.65 -13.58 -22.07
N SER A 74 4.13 -14.31 -23.07
CA SER A 74 3.25 -14.82 -24.15
C SER A 74 2.47 -16.06 -23.73
N TRP A 75 2.92 -16.75 -22.68
CA TRP A 75 2.29 -17.94 -22.10
C TRP A 75 2.50 -17.97 -20.59
N HIS A 76 1.47 -18.41 -19.85
CA HIS A 76 1.50 -18.52 -18.39
C HIS A 76 1.18 -19.95 -17.93
N SER A 77 1.98 -20.46 -17.01
CA SER A 77 1.74 -21.75 -16.36
C SER A 77 0.73 -21.63 -15.20
N GLU A 78 0.09 -22.74 -14.84
CA GLU A 78 -0.84 -22.81 -13.70
C GLU A 78 -0.14 -22.70 -12.33
N ASN A 79 1.13 -23.10 -12.26
CA ASN A 79 1.92 -23.04 -11.03
C ASN A 79 2.51 -21.64 -10.81
N PHE A 80 2.43 -21.16 -9.57
CA PHE A 80 2.95 -19.86 -9.16
C PHE A 80 4.17 -19.97 -8.25
N THR A 81 4.98 -18.93 -8.28
CA THR A 81 6.25 -18.78 -7.58
C THR A 81 6.36 -17.35 -7.05
N LEU A 82 7.28 -17.15 -6.12
CA LEU A 82 7.65 -15.84 -5.63
C LEU A 82 9.05 -15.50 -6.13
N PHE A 83 9.16 -14.37 -6.84
CA PHE A 83 10.42 -13.87 -7.35
C PHE A 83 10.85 -12.66 -6.52
N ARG A 84 11.99 -12.79 -5.85
CA ARG A 84 12.51 -11.74 -4.97
C ARG A 84 13.33 -10.75 -5.79
N HIS A 85 12.89 -9.49 -5.80
CA HIS A 85 13.53 -8.42 -6.55
C HIS A 85 13.41 -7.12 -5.76
N GLU A 86 14.53 -6.43 -5.52
CA GLU A 86 14.54 -5.19 -4.74
C GLU A 86 13.56 -4.15 -5.35
N PRO A 87 12.75 -3.45 -4.54
CA PRO A 87 12.71 -3.43 -3.07
C PRO A 87 11.83 -4.49 -2.38
N GLY A 88 11.18 -5.40 -3.14
CA GLY A 88 10.14 -6.28 -2.62
C GLY A 88 10.16 -7.70 -3.20
N SER A 89 8.98 -8.20 -3.54
CA SER A 89 8.78 -9.52 -4.15
C SER A 89 7.62 -9.46 -5.15
N ILE A 90 7.65 -10.37 -6.12
CA ILE A 90 6.72 -10.41 -7.25
C ILE A 90 6.09 -11.79 -7.31
N ARG A 91 4.78 -11.85 -7.59
CA ARG A 91 4.05 -13.08 -7.86
C ARG A 91 4.14 -13.40 -9.35
N LEU A 92 4.80 -14.52 -9.69
CA LEU A 92 4.99 -14.96 -11.07
C LEU A 92 4.48 -16.38 -11.27
N CYS A 93 4.02 -16.70 -12.48
CA CYS A 93 3.90 -18.11 -12.84
C CYS A 93 5.29 -18.71 -13.09
N TRP A 94 5.43 -20.02 -12.93
CA TRP A 94 6.69 -20.75 -13.12
C TRP A 94 7.35 -20.47 -14.48
N ALA A 95 6.58 -20.33 -15.56
CA ALA A 95 7.14 -19.96 -16.87
C ALA A 95 7.75 -18.55 -16.90
N CYS A 96 7.03 -17.55 -16.37
CA CYS A 96 7.53 -16.18 -16.33
C CYS A 96 8.70 -16.02 -15.37
N ASP A 97 8.71 -16.74 -14.24
CA ASP A 97 9.86 -16.77 -13.31
C ASP A 97 11.14 -17.22 -14.01
N ASN A 98 11.06 -18.27 -14.85
CA ASN A 98 12.21 -18.72 -15.63
C ASN A 98 12.63 -17.72 -16.71
N LEU A 99 11.68 -17.00 -17.32
CA LEU A 99 11.98 -16.00 -18.34
C LEU A 99 12.74 -14.79 -17.76
N VAL A 100 12.32 -14.32 -16.58
CA VAL A 100 12.90 -13.14 -15.94
C VAL A 100 13.99 -13.46 -14.93
N ARG A 101 14.37 -14.74 -14.80
CA ARG A 101 15.42 -15.18 -13.88
C ARG A 101 16.70 -14.39 -14.11
N ASP A 102 17.30 -13.93 -13.02
CA ASP A 102 18.53 -13.14 -13.00
C ASP A 102 18.46 -11.79 -13.76
N GLN A 103 17.26 -11.31 -14.10
CA GLN A 103 17.07 -9.98 -14.66
C GLN A 103 16.85 -8.94 -13.55
N TYR A 104 17.50 -7.80 -13.70
CA TYR A 104 17.40 -6.65 -12.79
C TYR A 104 16.96 -5.41 -13.56
N THR A 105 15.65 -5.33 -13.86
CA THR A 105 15.08 -4.24 -14.66
C THR A 105 14.25 -3.29 -13.80
N GLU A 106 14.14 -2.04 -14.24
CA GLU A 106 13.29 -1.05 -13.57
C GLU A 106 11.81 -1.46 -13.59
N THR A 107 11.36 -2.17 -14.62
CA THR A 107 10.01 -2.74 -14.70
C THR A 107 9.75 -3.74 -13.58
N LEU A 108 10.68 -4.66 -13.32
CA LEU A 108 10.56 -5.63 -12.22
C LEU A 108 10.63 -4.92 -10.87
N ALA A 109 11.53 -3.94 -10.71
CA ALA A 109 11.58 -3.11 -9.51
C ALA A 109 10.27 -2.33 -9.27
N GLY A 110 9.62 -1.86 -10.34
CA GLY A 110 8.32 -1.19 -10.31
C GLY A 110 7.23 -2.10 -9.76
N ILE A 111 7.09 -3.31 -10.31
CA ILE A 111 6.10 -4.30 -9.84
C ILE A 111 6.37 -4.67 -8.37
N ALA A 112 7.63 -4.93 -8.01
CA ALA A 112 8.00 -5.26 -6.64
C ALA A 112 7.67 -4.12 -5.65
N ARG A 113 7.87 -2.87 -6.07
CA ARG A 113 7.52 -1.67 -5.28
C ARG A 113 6.02 -1.52 -5.11
N GLU A 114 5.24 -1.68 -6.16
CA GLU A 114 3.77 -1.61 -6.07
C GLU A 114 3.22 -2.64 -5.08
N ASN A 115 3.74 -3.86 -5.13
CA ASN A 115 3.39 -4.91 -4.16
C ASN A 115 3.76 -4.51 -2.73
N LEU A 116 4.98 -4.02 -2.52
CA LEU A 116 5.48 -3.60 -1.22
C LEU A 116 4.61 -2.48 -0.63
N VAL A 117 4.34 -1.44 -1.41
CA VAL A 117 3.56 -0.27 -0.99
C VAL A 117 2.11 -0.66 -0.71
N SER A 118 1.49 -1.44 -1.59
CA SER A 118 0.12 -1.93 -1.41
C SER A 118 -0.01 -2.71 -0.11
N TRP A 119 0.90 -3.65 0.14
CA TRP A 119 0.93 -4.44 1.37
C TRP A 119 1.16 -3.57 2.62
N LEU A 120 2.12 -2.63 2.58
CA LEU A 120 2.40 -1.73 3.70
C LEU A 120 1.16 -0.90 4.08
N ILE A 121 0.46 -0.35 3.09
CA ILE A 121 -0.76 0.42 3.33
C ILE A 121 -1.82 -0.47 3.97
N THR A 122 -2.01 -1.70 3.48
CA THR A 122 -2.95 -2.65 4.09
C THR A 122 -2.59 -2.95 5.56
N VAL A 123 -1.32 -3.18 5.87
CA VAL A 123 -0.86 -3.41 7.24
C VAL A 123 -1.11 -2.18 8.12
N ILE A 124 -0.70 -0.99 7.66
CA ILE A 124 -0.86 0.27 8.42
C ILE A 124 -2.34 0.53 8.69
N CYS A 125 -3.21 0.43 7.68
CA CYS A 125 -4.65 0.64 7.85
C CYS A 125 -5.24 -0.36 8.84
N SER A 126 -4.90 -1.65 8.73
CA SER A 126 -5.40 -2.66 9.68
C SER A 126 -4.95 -2.41 11.12
N GLN A 127 -3.71 -1.96 11.34
CA GLN A 127 -3.21 -1.63 12.68
C GLN A 127 -3.89 -0.40 13.27
N LEU A 128 -4.13 0.64 12.45
CA LEU A 128 -4.85 1.83 12.88
C LEU A 128 -6.32 1.50 13.22
N GLU A 129 -7.00 0.70 12.41
CA GLU A 129 -8.37 0.25 12.71
C GLU A 129 -8.45 -0.52 14.02
N LEU A 130 -7.48 -1.42 14.27
CA LEU A 130 -7.40 -2.14 15.54
C LEU A 130 -7.18 -1.18 16.70
N LEU A 131 -6.27 -0.21 16.57
CA LEU A 131 -6.03 0.82 17.58
C LEU A 131 -7.30 1.61 17.93
N PHE A 132 -8.06 2.06 16.92
CA PHE A 132 -9.33 2.75 17.15
C PHE A 132 -10.35 1.86 17.85
N ARG A 133 -10.50 0.59 17.43
CA ARG A 133 -11.39 -0.38 18.12
C ARG A 133 -10.98 -0.63 19.57
N PHE A 134 -9.68 -0.70 19.86
CA PHE A 134 -9.17 -0.86 21.21
C PHE A 134 -9.44 0.39 22.06
N LEU A 135 -9.22 1.59 21.52
CA LEU A 135 -9.50 2.85 22.19
C LEU A 135 -10.99 3.02 22.49
N ASP A 136 -11.87 2.77 21.53
CA ASP A 136 -13.33 2.84 21.74
C ASP A 136 -13.80 1.87 22.83
N ARG A 137 -13.27 0.63 22.83
CA ARG A 137 -13.61 -0.36 23.86
C ARG A 137 -13.07 0.02 25.24
N SER A 138 -11.89 0.62 25.31
CA SER A 138 -11.32 1.11 26.58
C SER A 138 -12.08 2.31 27.16
N LEU A 139 -12.53 3.23 26.30
CA LEU A 139 -13.38 4.37 26.67
C LEU A 139 -14.77 3.89 27.12
N ALA A 140 -15.35 2.88 26.46
CA ALA A 140 -16.62 2.29 26.88
C ALA A 140 -16.56 1.61 28.26
N ILE A 141 -15.40 1.06 28.65
CA ILE A 141 -15.20 0.45 29.98
C ILE A 141 -14.92 1.53 31.05
N GLY A 142 -14.25 2.63 30.69
CA GLY A 142 -13.91 3.73 31.60
C GLY A 142 -15.06 4.69 31.97
N VAL A 143 -16.23 4.56 31.33
CA VAL A 143 -17.42 5.41 31.60
C VAL A 143 -18.40 4.76 32.61
N LEU A 144 -18.10 3.55 33.09
CA LEU A 144 -18.94 2.82 34.08
C LEU A 144 -18.31 2.75 35.49
N ALA A 145 -17.33 3.60 35.81
CA ALA A 145 -16.74 3.71 37.15
C ALA A 145 -17.14 5.00 37.86
#